data_AF-A0A497G9E1-F1
#
_entry.id   AF-A0A497G9E1-F1
#
_cell.length_a   1.000
_cell.length_b   1.000
_cell.length_c   1.000
_cell.angle_alpha   90.00
_cell.angle_beta   90.00
_cell.angle_gamma   90.00
#
_symmetry.space_group_name_H-M   'P 1'
#
loop_
_entity.id
_entity.type
_entity.pdbx_description
1 polymer ?
#
loop_
_entity_poly.entity_id
_entity_poly.type
_entity_poly.pdbx_seq_one_letter_code
_entity_poly.pdbx_strand_id
1 'polypeptide(L)'
;MSVEWTKLTVRELGPISRAEVTIKPVTVIIGKNCLGKSLLLNLAYLLSTTPPDFSLLKEKVGREVGELAEVAYKAAKGGERGRLSSVLSQMLHSYFKGLGPAVGRSIAERFEEFFNVEKATDLLRGSVAVERGKKPLSYSISARGGRLAVEFRGYEKLVVRVESIEELGPGSILLEVRVGRDGKGRKLRRRVEGPLDIQLLVGGYLLPHALVELFPLSLGVGESFLLADSRAGILRLAKTAVAASLEYGRLMVPARESAFLAAYNKLVTRFKERGPLEELRKSFRDFLAEIGLRSVEVRLVAGHPEVYVEDRWGVKLPLEECPSGVRESLSAALALVAEGKGVEALFIEEVESHLHPKALDRMISLAWEAVLRREESPMYLIMTTHNPIVLSKLNNLILKTGEELHELVTVVYLKDVDGGVEAEELEVSERGFDESGLSEIFVELLEERAALM
;
A
#
# COMPACT_ATOMS: atom_id res chain seq x y z
N MET A 1 -10.27 -5.84 21.90
CA MET A 1 -10.05 -7.01 21.01
C MET A 1 -8.67 -6.83 20.42
N SER A 2 -7.73 -7.77 20.57
CA SER A 2 -6.38 -7.64 19.99
C SER A 2 -6.49 -7.48 18.47
N VAL A 3 -6.01 -6.36 17.94
CA VAL A 3 -6.03 -6.12 16.49
C VAL A 3 -4.97 -7.02 15.86
N GLU A 4 -5.39 -7.90 14.92
CA GLU A 4 -4.46 -8.71 14.14
C GLU A 4 -4.03 -7.92 12.90
N TRP A 5 -2.72 -7.77 12.72
CA TRP A 5 -2.09 -7.04 11.62
C TRP A 5 -1.55 -7.99 10.55
N THR A 6 -1.40 -7.49 9.33
CA THR A 6 -0.85 -8.26 8.21
C THR A 6 0.65 -8.43 8.40
N LYS A 7 1.14 -9.66 8.38
CA LYS A 7 2.55 -10.01 8.47
C LYS A 7 3.08 -10.40 7.09
N LEU A 8 4.21 -9.80 6.72
CA LEU A 8 5.01 -10.11 5.55
C LEU A 8 6.25 -10.89 5.98
N THR A 9 6.42 -12.10 5.44
CA THR A 9 7.64 -12.88 5.59
C THR A 9 8.32 -13.02 4.25
N VAL A 10 9.60 -12.71 4.17
CA VAL A 10 10.42 -12.76 2.95
C VAL A 10 11.65 -13.63 3.23
N ARG A 11 12.02 -14.47 2.28
CA ARG A 11 13.24 -15.28 2.30
C ARG A 11 13.95 -15.21 0.95
N GLU A 12 15.25 -14.97 0.99
CA GLU A 12 16.14 -14.90 -0.18
C GLU A 12 15.64 -13.95 -1.29
N LEU A 13 15.51 -12.67 -0.94
CA LEU A 13 15.19 -11.57 -1.85
C LEU A 13 16.43 -10.67 -2.02
N GLY A 14 17.18 -10.87 -3.09
CA GLY A 14 18.44 -10.17 -3.33
C GLY A 14 19.39 -10.33 -2.13
N PRO A 15 19.83 -9.23 -1.47
CA PRO A 15 20.66 -9.31 -0.28
C PRO A 15 19.88 -9.75 0.98
N ILE A 16 18.55 -9.71 0.99
CA ILE A 16 17.74 -10.04 2.17
C ILE A 16 17.61 -11.56 2.28
N SER A 17 18.32 -12.15 3.25
CA SER A 17 18.24 -13.59 3.55
C SER A 17 16.90 -13.92 4.21
N ARG A 18 16.48 -13.11 5.19
CA ARG A 18 15.19 -13.25 5.88
C ARG A 18 14.67 -11.90 6.36
N ALA A 19 13.38 -11.64 6.12
CA ALA A 19 12.70 -10.51 6.76
C ALA A 19 11.32 -10.94 7.26
N GLU A 20 10.97 -10.56 8.49
CA GLU A 20 9.62 -10.67 9.02
C GLU A 20 9.17 -9.27 9.44
N VAL A 21 8.04 -8.83 8.88
CA VAL A 21 7.52 -7.48 9.07
C VAL A 21 6.03 -7.50 9.30
N THR A 22 5.60 -7.00 10.45
CA THR A 22 4.22 -6.74 10.80
C THR A 22 3.83 -5.36 10.30
N ILE A 23 3.00 -5.31 9.26
CA ILE A 23 2.54 -4.07 8.64
C ILE A 23 1.41 -3.47 9.47
N LYS A 24 1.76 -2.47 10.28
CA LYS A 24 0.85 -1.66 11.08
C LYS A 24 0.60 -0.29 10.44
N PRO A 25 -0.39 0.50 10.92
CA PRO A 25 -0.69 1.81 10.34
C PRO A 25 0.51 2.75 10.22
N VAL A 26 1.51 2.64 11.11
CA VAL A 26 2.83 3.24 10.92
C VAL A 26 3.87 2.12 10.91
N THR A 27 4.49 1.90 9.76
CA THR A 27 5.59 0.93 9.62
C THR A 27 6.83 1.66 9.13
N VAL A 28 7.92 1.62 9.90
CA VAL A 28 9.18 2.29 9.57
C VAL A 28 10.28 1.25 9.37
N ILE A 29 10.85 1.21 8.17
CA ILE A 29 11.97 0.33 7.83
C ILE A 29 13.26 1.14 7.91
N ILE A 30 14.16 0.71 8.79
CA ILE A 30 15.38 1.40 9.15
C ILE A 30 16.62 0.56 8.85
N GLY A 31 17.78 1.20 8.75
CA GLY A 31 19.06 0.53 8.56
C GLY A 31 20.03 1.33 7.69
N LYS A 32 21.28 0.87 7.60
CA LYS A 32 22.32 1.52 6.78
C LYS A 32 21.95 1.50 5.30
N ASN A 33 22.65 2.31 4.52
CA ASN A 33 22.49 2.32 3.07
C ASN A 33 22.84 0.95 2.47
N CYS A 34 22.21 0.62 1.35
CA CYS A 34 22.42 -0.63 0.61
C CYS A 34 22.00 -1.94 1.31
N LEU A 35 21.32 -1.89 2.46
CA LEU A 35 20.76 -3.10 3.11
C LEU A 35 19.39 -3.54 2.55
N GLY A 36 18.93 -3.00 1.42
CA GLY A 36 17.67 -3.43 0.80
C GLY A 36 16.38 -2.85 1.39
N LYS A 37 16.44 -1.72 2.12
CA LYS A 37 15.24 -1.00 2.61
C LYS A 37 14.22 -0.72 1.49
N SER A 38 14.70 -0.09 0.42
CA SER A 38 13.92 0.18 -0.80
C SER A 38 13.41 -1.10 -1.46
N LEU A 39 14.24 -2.16 -1.51
CA LEU A 39 13.84 -3.45 -2.08
C LEU A 39 12.64 -4.06 -1.32
N LEU A 40 12.67 -4.03 0.01
CA LEU A 40 11.59 -4.55 0.85
C LEU A 40 10.30 -3.70 0.72
N LEU A 41 10.43 -2.37 0.76
CA LEU A 41 9.30 -1.45 0.59
C LEU A 41 8.66 -1.61 -0.81
N ASN A 42 9.47 -1.72 -1.85
CA ASN A 42 9.01 -1.89 -3.22
C ASN A 42 8.34 -3.25 -3.47
N LEU A 43 8.85 -4.32 -2.84
CA LEU A 43 8.15 -5.60 -2.84
C LEU A 43 6.78 -5.47 -2.18
N ALA A 44 6.69 -4.84 -1.00
CA ALA A 44 5.43 -4.62 -0.32
C ALA A 44 4.43 -3.80 -1.18
N TYR A 45 4.92 -2.78 -1.88
CA TYR A 45 4.13 -2.01 -2.84
C TYR A 45 3.62 -2.85 -4.03
N LEU A 46 4.45 -3.73 -4.60
CA LEU A 46 4.03 -4.64 -5.68
C LEU A 46 2.96 -5.63 -5.21
N LEU A 47 3.14 -6.23 -4.03
CA LEU A 47 2.15 -7.12 -3.39
C LEU A 47 0.84 -6.39 -3.08
N SER A 48 0.92 -5.10 -2.80
CA SER A 48 -0.24 -4.25 -2.56
C SER A 48 -1.02 -3.93 -3.83
N THR A 49 -0.33 -3.72 -4.96
CA THR A 49 -0.92 -3.12 -6.17
C THR A 49 -1.08 -4.07 -7.36
N THR A 50 -0.63 -5.32 -7.26
CA THR A 50 -0.68 -6.27 -8.40
C THR A 50 -2.01 -7.00 -8.47
N PRO A 51 -2.92 -6.67 -9.41
CA PRO A 51 -4.12 -7.44 -9.63
C PRO A 51 -3.79 -8.80 -10.29
N PRO A 52 -4.71 -9.78 -10.26
CA PRO A 52 -4.57 -10.99 -11.05
C PRO A 52 -4.69 -10.71 -12.57
N ASP A 53 -4.10 -11.58 -13.39
CA ASP A 53 -4.41 -11.64 -14.82
C ASP A 53 -5.88 -12.09 -14.98
N PHE A 54 -6.77 -11.13 -15.28
CA PHE A 54 -8.20 -11.39 -15.43
C PHE A 54 -8.52 -12.33 -16.61
N SER A 55 -7.70 -12.34 -17.66
CA SER A 55 -7.88 -13.23 -18.80
C SER A 55 -7.57 -14.67 -18.41
N LEU A 56 -6.44 -14.88 -17.74
CA LEU A 56 -6.04 -16.19 -17.23
C LEU A 56 -6.99 -16.68 -16.12
N LEU A 57 -7.44 -15.79 -15.23
CA LEU A 57 -8.44 -16.13 -14.23
C LEU A 57 -9.73 -16.62 -14.89
N LYS A 58 -10.23 -15.89 -15.90
CA LYS A 58 -11.41 -16.28 -16.67
C LYS A 58 -11.22 -17.62 -17.38
N GLU A 59 -10.05 -17.88 -17.95
CA GLU A 59 -9.72 -19.18 -18.56
C GLU A 59 -9.79 -20.32 -17.53
N LYS A 60 -9.21 -20.11 -16.34
CA LYS A 60 -9.10 -21.15 -15.30
C LYS A 60 -10.44 -21.53 -14.66
N VAL A 61 -11.29 -20.54 -14.36
CA VAL A 61 -12.51 -20.78 -13.56
C VAL A 61 -13.80 -20.46 -14.29
N GLY A 62 -13.74 -19.83 -15.46
CA GLY A 62 -14.92 -19.25 -16.12
C GLY A 62 -16.02 -20.26 -16.45
N ARG A 63 -15.66 -21.48 -16.87
CA ARG A 63 -16.64 -22.54 -17.15
C ARG A 63 -17.35 -23.01 -15.88
N GLU A 64 -16.58 -23.43 -14.88
CA GLU A 64 -17.09 -23.92 -13.59
C GLU A 64 -17.96 -22.86 -12.90
N VAL A 65 -17.46 -21.62 -12.83
CA VAL A 65 -18.17 -20.49 -12.23
C VAL A 65 -19.40 -20.10 -13.06
N GLY A 66 -19.40 -20.28 -14.37
CA GLY A 66 -20.58 -20.15 -15.24
C GLY A 66 -21.68 -21.12 -14.89
N GLU A 67 -21.33 -22.41 -14.80
CA GLU A 67 -22.28 -23.47 -14.43
C GLU A 67 -22.84 -23.23 -13.01
N LEU A 68 -22.00 -22.85 -12.05
CA LEU A 68 -22.44 -22.52 -10.69
C LEU A 68 -23.32 -21.26 -10.64
N ALA A 69 -23.04 -20.25 -11.45
CA ALA A 69 -23.83 -19.03 -11.51
C ALA A 69 -25.28 -19.28 -11.98
N GLU A 70 -25.46 -20.19 -12.95
CA GLU A 70 -26.79 -20.64 -13.39
C GLU A 70 -27.57 -21.31 -12.25
N VAL A 71 -26.90 -22.18 -11.49
CA VAL A 71 -27.50 -22.87 -10.33
C VAL A 71 -27.85 -21.87 -9.23
N ALA A 72 -26.96 -20.92 -8.95
CA ALA A 72 -27.18 -19.86 -7.96
C ALA A 72 -28.36 -18.96 -8.37
N TYR A 73 -28.44 -18.54 -9.63
CA TYR A 73 -29.54 -17.70 -10.09
C TYR A 73 -30.90 -18.41 -10.00
N LYS A 74 -30.96 -19.72 -10.30
CA LYS A 74 -32.17 -20.54 -10.09
C LYS A 74 -32.54 -20.63 -8.60
N ALA A 75 -31.57 -20.86 -7.72
CA ALA A 75 -31.80 -20.88 -6.27
C ALA A 75 -32.27 -19.53 -5.73
N ALA A 76 -31.76 -18.42 -6.27
CA ALA A 76 -32.21 -17.07 -5.94
C ALA A 76 -33.68 -16.85 -6.34
N LYS A 77 -34.07 -17.24 -7.56
CA LYS A 77 -35.48 -17.20 -8.00
C LYS A 77 -36.41 -18.07 -7.15
N GLY A 78 -35.93 -19.24 -6.72
CA GLY A 78 -36.68 -20.14 -5.85
C GLY A 78 -36.73 -19.73 -4.38
N GLY A 79 -36.06 -18.63 -3.98
CA GLY A 79 -35.96 -18.22 -2.57
C GLY A 79 -35.15 -19.17 -1.69
N GLU A 80 -34.35 -20.07 -2.27
CA GLU A 80 -33.62 -21.13 -1.58
C GLU A 80 -32.33 -20.60 -0.93
N ARG A 81 -32.44 -19.83 0.17
CA ARG A 81 -31.30 -19.16 0.83
C ARG A 81 -30.13 -20.08 1.18
N GLY A 82 -30.42 -21.27 1.72
CA GLY A 82 -29.39 -22.23 2.12
C GLY A 82 -28.59 -22.77 0.93
N ARG A 83 -29.31 -23.17 -0.14
CA ARG A 83 -28.69 -23.62 -1.39
C ARG A 83 -27.88 -22.51 -2.04
N LEU A 84 -28.44 -21.30 -2.12
CA LEU A 84 -27.75 -20.14 -2.68
C LEU A 84 -26.45 -19.84 -1.92
N SER A 85 -26.49 -19.83 -0.58
CA SER A 85 -25.30 -19.63 0.26
C SER A 85 -24.19 -20.66 -0.02
N SER A 86 -24.56 -21.93 -0.17
CA SER A 86 -23.63 -23.01 -0.49
C SER A 86 -22.98 -22.79 -1.86
N VAL A 87 -23.78 -22.48 -2.89
CA VAL A 87 -23.28 -22.30 -4.25
C VAL A 87 -22.40 -21.04 -4.36
N LEU A 88 -22.79 -19.92 -3.74
CA LEU A 88 -21.96 -18.71 -3.71
C LEU A 88 -20.62 -18.94 -3.00
N SER A 89 -20.61 -19.74 -1.93
CA SER A 89 -19.37 -20.11 -1.23
C SER A 89 -18.47 -20.96 -2.13
N GLN A 90 -19.03 -21.94 -2.83
CA GLN A 90 -18.30 -22.76 -3.81
C GLN A 90 -17.70 -21.89 -4.92
N MET A 91 -18.48 -20.97 -5.49
CA MET A 91 -17.98 -20.04 -6.50
C MET A 91 -16.79 -19.21 -5.98
N LEU A 92 -16.88 -18.68 -4.75
CA LEU A 92 -15.80 -17.91 -4.14
C LEU A 92 -14.53 -18.76 -3.99
N HIS A 93 -14.66 -20.02 -3.56
CA HIS A 93 -13.54 -20.96 -3.45
C HIS A 93 -12.92 -21.28 -4.80
N SER A 94 -13.73 -21.46 -5.85
CA SER A 94 -13.23 -21.68 -7.22
C SER A 94 -12.43 -20.48 -7.71
N TYR A 95 -12.89 -19.24 -7.44
CA TYR A 95 -12.10 -18.04 -7.73
C TYR A 95 -10.74 -18.05 -7.01
N PHE A 96 -10.68 -18.37 -5.72
CA PHE A 96 -9.40 -18.45 -4.98
C PHE A 96 -8.44 -19.50 -5.56
N LYS A 97 -8.94 -20.64 -6.04
CA LYS A 97 -8.12 -21.63 -6.75
C LYS A 97 -7.55 -21.07 -8.06
N GLY A 98 -8.35 -20.30 -8.80
CA GLY A 98 -7.92 -19.63 -10.03
C GLY A 98 -6.95 -18.45 -9.80
N LEU A 99 -7.02 -17.80 -8.64
CA LEU A 99 -6.19 -16.64 -8.33
C LEU A 99 -4.70 -16.96 -8.29
N GLY A 100 -4.29 -18.12 -7.78
CA GLY A 100 -2.85 -18.47 -7.66
C GLY A 100 -2.11 -18.33 -9.00
N PRO A 101 -2.48 -19.09 -10.04
CA PRO A 101 -1.86 -18.94 -11.36
C PRO A 101 -2.02 -17.54 -11.98
N ALA A 102 -3.17 -16.90 -11.81
CA ALA A 102 -3.45 -15.57 -12.38
C ALA A 102 -2.59 -14.47 -11.76
N VAL A 103 -2.44 -14.47 -10.43
CA VAL A 103 -1.54 -13.56 -9.70
C VAL A 103 -0.09 -13.91 -10.01
N GLY A 104 0.26 -15.20 -10.06
CA GLY A 104 1.62 -15.65 -10.36
C GLY A 104 2.17 -15.12 -11.69
N ARG A 105 1.32 -15.02 -12.72
CA ARG A 105 1.70 -14.38 -13.98
C ARG A 105 1.89 -12.88 -13.82
N SER A 106 0.89 -12.16 -13.31
CA SER A 106 0.94 -10.70 -13.20
C SER A 106 2.03 -10.20 -12.26
N ILE A 107 2.29 -10.90 -11.15
CA ILE A 107 3.37 -10.54 -10.22
C ILE A 107 4.73 -10.80 -10.85
N ALA A 108 4.93 -11.87 -11.63
CA ALA A 108 6.20 -12.11 -12.31
C ALA A 108 6.50 -11.00 -13.32
N GLU A 109 5.56 -10.72 -14.23
CA GLU A 109 5.70 -9.68 -15.25
C GLU A 109 5.97 -8.30 -14.60
N ARG A 110 5.16 -7.91 -13.60
CA ARG A 110 5.36 -6.63 -12.91
C ARG A 110 6.64 -6.59 -12.09
N PHE A 111 7.06 -7.69 -11.47
CA PHE A 111 8.31 -7.74 -10.71
C PHE A 111 9.52 -7.54 -11.63
N GLU A 112 9.53 -8.20 -12.78
CA GLU A 112 10.57 -8.06 -13.81
C GLU A 112 10.68 -6.61 -14.31
N GLU A 113 9.55 -5.99 -14.64
CA GLU A 113 9.50 -4.59 -15.07
C GLU A 113 9.91 -3.61 -13.95
N PHE A 114 9.44 -3.85 -12.72
CA PHE A 114 9.62 -2.92 -11.60
C PHE A 114 11.04 -2.93 -11.04
N PHE A 115 11.68 -4.11 -10.97
CA PHE A 115 13.07 -4.24 -10.53
C PHE A 115 14.09 -4.27 -11.69
N ASN A 116 13.60 -4.21 -12.92
CA ASN A 116 14.42 -4.25 -14.14
C ASN A 116 15.35 -5.48 -14.17
N VAL A 117 14.76 -6.66 -13.99
CA VAL A 117 15.44 -7.97 -14.01
C VAL A 117 14.90 -8.83 -15.15
N GLU A 118 15.73 -9.70 -15.72
CA GLU A 118 15.30 -10.60 -16.82
C GLU A 118 14.25 -11.59 -16.33
N LYS A 119 14.45 -12.17 -15.14
CA LYS A 119 13.48 -13.05 -14.50
C LYS A 119 13.28 -12.64 -13.05
N ALA A 120 12.04 -12.67 -12.59
CA ALA A 120 11.73 -12.37 -11.18
C ALA A 120 12.52 -13.26 -10.21
N THR A 121 12.82 -14.51 -10.61
CA THR A 121 13.59 -15.48 -9.81
C THR A 121 15.07 -15.16 -9.67
N ASP A 122 15.61 -14.24 -10.46
CA ASP A 122 17.01 -13.82 -10.35
C ASP A 122 17.23 -13.04 -9.05
N LEU A 123 16.20 -12.29 -8.63
CA LEU A 123 16.18 -11.50 -7.40
C LEU A 123 15.41 -12.21 -6.27
N LEU A 124 14.24 -12.80 -6.52
CA LEU A 124 13.50 -13.58 -5.52
C LEU A 124 13.80 -15.08 -5.70
N ARG A 125 14.75 -15.61 -4.93
CA ARG A 125 15.18 -17.02 -5.03
C ARG A 125 14.43 -17.95 -4.07
N GLY A 126 13.93 -17.39 -2.98
CA GLY A 126 13.21 -18.13 -1.94
C GLY A 126 11.71 -17.95 -2.05
N SER A 127 11.14 -17.26 -1.05
CA SER A 127 9.69 -17.18 -0.89
C SER A 127 9.24 -15.89 -0.21
N VAL A 128 8.01 -15.50 -0.52
CA VAL A 128 7.25 -14.47 0.18
C VAL A 128 6.01 -15.13 0.77
N ALA A 129 5.63 -14.78 1.99
CA ALA A 129 4.37 -15.18 2.60
C ALA A 129 3.68 -13.97 3.24
N VAL A 130 2.37 -13.88 3.04
CA VAL A 130 1.51 -12.83 3.59
C VAL A 130 0.37 -13.49 4.34
N GLU A 131 0.25 -13.18 5.62
CA GLU A 131 -0.74 -13.76 6.53
C GLU A 131 -1.23 -12.72 7.55
N ARG A 132 -2.37 -12.97 8.21
CA ARG A 132 -2.92 -12.03 9.20
C ARG A 132 -3.54 -12.73 10.41
N GLY A 133 -2.78 -12.95 11.48
CA GLY A 133 -3.34 -13.51 12.72
C GLY A 133 -3.46 -15.04 12.74
N LYS A 134 -4.27 -15.60 13.66
CA LYS A 134 -4.13 -17.03 14.07
C LYS A 134 -4.76 -18.09 13.15
N LYS A 135 -5.73 -17.76 12.29
CA LYS A 135 -6.34 -18.69 11.31
C LYS A 135 -6.67 -18.02 9.97
N PRO A 136 -5.71 -17.39 9.29
CA PRO A 136 -6.06 -16.36 8.33
C PRO A 136 -6.23 -16.86 6.92
N LEU A 137 -6.85 -16.01 6.10
CA LEU A 137 -6.55 -16.00 4.68
C LEU A 137 -5.05 -15.69 4.55
N SER A 138 -4.34 -16.41 3.70
CA SER A 138 -2.94 -16.12 3.43
C SER A 138 -2.62 -16.45 1.98
N TYR A 139 -1.53 -15.90 1.49
CA TYR A 139 -0.91 -16.39 0.27
C TYR A 139 0.60 -16.47 0.41
N SER A 140 1.20 -17.36 -0.37
CA SER A 140 2.65 -17.46 -0.50
C SER A 140 3.06 -17.45 -1.96
N ILE A 141 4.19 -16.80 -2.24
CA ILE A 141 4.86 -16.78 -3.53
C ILE A 141 6.17 -17.54 -3.36
N SER A 142 6.45 -18.51 -4.23
CA SER A 142 7.72 -19.24 -4.21
C SER A 142 8.34 -19.30 -5.59
N ALA A 143 9.65 -19.12 -5.65
CA ALA A 143 10.41 -19.29 -6.88
C ALA A 143 10.57 -20.79 -7.17
N ARG A 144 10.00 -21.26 -8.29
CA ARG A 144 10.10 -22.67 -8.72
C ARG A 144 10.27 -22.74 -10.23
N GLY A 145 11.33 -23.39 -10.69
CA GLY A 145 11.58 -23.63 -12.11
C GLY A 145 11.62 -22.35 -12.96
N GLY A 146 12.20 -21.26 -12.42
CA GLY A 146 12.29 -19.96 -13.09
C GLY A 146 10.97 -19.18 -13.17
N ARG A 147 9.96 -19.55 -12.37
CA ARG A 147 8.65 -18.86 -12.29
C ARG A 147 8.26 -18.60 -10.85
N LEU A 148 7.37 -17.64 -10.65
CA LEU A 148 6.73 -17.40 -9.35
C LEU A 148 5.44 -18.20 -9.24
N ALA A 149 5.41 -19.17 -8.33
CA ALA A 149 4.24 -19.95 -7.99
C ALA A 149 3.52 -19.35 -6.79
N VAL A 150 2.24 -19.01 -6.95
CA VAL A 150 1.41 -18.41 -5.91
C VAL A 150 0.36 -19.40 -5.40
N GLU A 151 0.26 -19.54 -4.09
CA GLU A 151 -0.69 -20.43 -3.42
C GLU A 151 -1.48 -19.63 -2.37
N PHE A 152 -2.80 -19.74 -2.39
CA PHE A 152 -3.68 -19.19 -1.36
C PHE A 152 -4.09 -20.29 -0.38
N ARG A 153 -4.17 -19.95 0.91
CA ARG A 153 -4.59 -20.88 1.97
C ARG A 153 -5.63 -20.25 2.88
N GLY A 154 -6.42 -21.11 3.50
CA GLY A 154 -7.42 -20.72 4.50
C GLY A 154 -8.66 -20.04 3.91
N TYR A 155 -8.78 -19.91 2.59
CA TYR A 155 -9.97 -19.36 1.94
C TYR A 155 -11.18 -20.30 2.04
N GLU A 156 -10.97 -21.59 2.29
CA GLU A 156 -12.01 -22.62 2.46
C GLU A 156 -12.91 -22.33 3.67
N LYS A 157 -12.41 -21.54 4.64
CA LYS A 157 -13.18 -21.08 5.81
C LYS A 157 -14.02 -19.85 5.53
N LEU A 158 -13.83 -19.19 4.38
CA LEU A 158 -14.68 -18.07 3.97
C LEU A 158 -16.01 -18.62 3.48
N VAL A 159 -17.09 -18.15 4.09
CA VAL A 159 -18.46 -18.55 3.74
C VAL A 159 -19.24 -17.34 3.31
N VAL A 160 -20.01 -17.49 2.23
CA VAL A 160 -21.00 -16.52 1.77
C VAL A 160 -22.36 -16.93 2.33
N ARG A 161 -22.95 -16.08 3.17
CA ARG A 161 -24.30 -16.27 3.72
C ARG A 161 -25.27 -15.33 3.06
N VAL A 162 -26.42 -15.84 2.62
CA VAL A 162 -27.53 -15.04 2.10
C VAL A 162 -28.43 -14.64 3.26
N GLU A 163 -28.45 -13.35 3.56
CA GLU A 163 -29.24 -12.75 4.64
C GLU A 163 -30.68 -12.51 4.19
N SER A 164 -30.88 -11.98 2.98
CA SER A 164 -32.20 -11.76 2.38
C SER A 164 -32.19 -11.96 0.87
N ILE A 165 -33.38 -12.29 0.37
CA ILE A 165 -33.72 -12.37 -1.06
C ILE A 165 -35.03 -11.60 -1.19
N GLU A 166 -35.03 -10.53 -1.96
CA GLU A 166 -36.19 -9.66 -2.19
C GLU A 166 -36.44 -9.56 -3.70
N GLU A 167 -37.64 -9.92 -4.15
CA GLU A 167 -38.02 -9.73 -5.55
C GLU A 167 -38.54 -8.30 -5.76
N LEU A 168 -37.86 -7.53 -6.61
CA LEU A 168 -38.20 -6.13 -6.90
C LEU A 168 -39.13 -5.98 -8.11
N GLY A 169 -39.27 -7.04 -8.89
CA GLY A 169 -40.04 -7.10 -10.13
C GLY A 169 -39.65 -8.32 -10.95
N PRO A 170 -40.29 -8.57 -12.10
CA PRO A 170 -40.07 -9.79 -12.89
C PRO A 170 -38.59 -9.99 -13.25
N GLY A 171 -37.97 -11.02 -12.66
CA GLY A 171 -36.58 -11.38 -12.92
C GLY A 171 -35.51 -10.51 -12.24
N SER A 172 -35.92 -9.52 -11.43
CA SER A 172 -35.00 -8.63 -10.70
C SER A 172 -35.01 -8.97 -9.21
N ILE A 173 -33.87 -9.45 -8.71
CA ILE A 173 -33.71 -9.93 -7.34
C ILE A 173 -32.68 -9.05 -6.63
N LEU A 174 -33.04 -8.56 -5.45
CA LEU A 174 -32.12 -7.88 -4.54
C LEU A 174 -31.63 -8.89 -3.50
N LEU A 175 -30.33 -9.13 -3.50
CA LEU A 175 -29.65 -10.02 -2.56
C LEU A 175 -28.92 -9.20 -1.51
N GLU A 176 -29.14 -9.54 -0.24
CA GLU A 176 -28.23 -9.16 0.85
C GLU A 176 -27.39 -10.39 1.20
N VAL A 177 -26.08 -10.25 1.08
CA VAL A 177 -25.11 -11.33 1.36
C VAL A 177 -24.05 -10.86 2.33
N ARG A 178 -23.51 -11.79 3.11
CA ARG A 178 -22.38 -11.58 4.01
C ARG A 178 -21.26 -12.54 3.65
N VAL A 179 -20.05 -12.03 3.42
CA VAL A 179 -18.83 -12.85 3.26
C VAL A 179 -17.93 -12.69 4.49
N GLY A 180 -17.47 -13.82 5.04
CA GLY A 180 -16.51 -13.81 6.14
C GLY A 180 -16.37 -15.17 6.82
N ARG A 181 -15.93 -15.16 8.09
CA ARG A 181 -15.59 -16.34 8.89
C ARG A 181 -16.35 -16.30 10.21
N ASP A 182 -16.77 -17.46 10.73
CA ASP A 182 -17.34 -17.61 12.08
C ASP A 182 -18.52 -16.64 12.37
N GLY A 183 -19.33 -16.32 11.36
CA GLY A 183 -20.48 -15.42 11.46
C GLY A 183 -20.15 -13.91 11.46
N LYS A 184 -18.87 -13.54 11.49
CA LYS A 184 -18.38 -12.18 11.25
C LYS A 184 -18.05 -12.01 9.77
N GLY A 185 -18.27 -10.82 9.23
CA GLY A 185 -18.03 -10.59 7.81
C GLY A 185 -18.58 -9.26 7.32
N ARG A 186 -18.28 -8.95 6.06
CA ARG A 186 -18.79 -7.75 5.39
C ARG A 186 -20.10 -8.06 4.70
N LYS A 187 -21.08 -7.17 4.90
CA LYS A 187 -22.37 -7.23 4.22
C LYS A 187 -22.30 -6.47 2.89
N LEU A 188 -23.01 -6.98 1.90
CA LEU A 188 -23.18 -6.37 0.60
C LEU A 188 -24.62 -6.55 0.16
N ARG A 189 -25.19 -5.51 -0.46
CA ARG A 189 -26.50 -5.57 -1.10
C ARG A 189 -26.36 -5.32 -2.59
N ARG A 190 -26.86 -6.21 -3.43
CA ARG A 190 -26.74 -6.12 -4.90
C ARG A 190 -27.98 -6.63 -5.61
N ARG A 191 -28.33 -5.93 -6.69
CA ARG A 191 -29.35 -6.37 -7.64
C ARG A 191 -28.73 -7.39 -8.59
N VAL A 192 -29.50 -8.43 -8.90
CA VAL A 192 -29.14 -9.52 -9.80
C VAL A 192 -30.31 -9.76 -10.72
N GLU A 193 -30.06 -9.70 -12.03
CA GLU A 193 -31.03 -9.93 -13.10
C GLU A 193 -30.73 -11.20 -13.88
N GLY A 194 -29.49 -11.71 -13.80
CA GLY A 194 -29.10 -12.96 -14.42
C GLY A 194 -27.86 -13.63 -13.82
N PRO A 195 -27.44 -14.77 -14.39
CA PRO A 195 -26.24 -15.49 -13.98
C PRO A 195 -24.96 -14.65 -14.02
N LEU A 196 -24.81 -13.77 -15.02
CA LEU A 196 -23.65 -12.87 -15.12
C LEU A 196 -23.57 -11.91 -13.91
N ASP A 197 -24.70 -11.44 -13.38
CA ASP A 197 -24.71 -10.59 -12.19
C ASP A 197 -24.31 -11.38 -10.94
N ILE A 198 -24.62 -12.68 -10.87
CA ILE A 198 -24.11 -13.55 -9.81
C ILE A 198 -22.59 -13.71 -9.93
N GLN A 199 -22.06 -13.87 -11.14
CA GLN A 199 -20.60 -13.91 -11.34
C GLN A 199 -19.95 -12.59 -10.91
N LEU A 200 -20.53 -11.45 -11.28
CA LEU A 200 -20.05 -10.14 -10.88
C LEU A 200 -20.17 -9.93 -9.36
N LEU A 201 -21.26 -10.40 -8.74
CA LEU A 201 -21.43 -10.43 -7.28
C LEU A 201 -20.24 -11.12 -6.61
N VAL A 202 -19.92 -12.35 -7.02
CA VAL A 202 -18.88 -13.15 -6.38
C VAL A 202 -17.48 -12.65 -6.75
N GLY A 203 -17.14 -12.59 -8.04
CA GLY A 203 -15.81 -12.26 -8.51
C GLY A 203 -15.46 -10.78 -8.45
N GLY A 204 -16.43 -9.90 -8.67
CA GLY A 204 -16.23 -8.44 -8.71
C GLY A 204 -16.41 -7.74 -7.37
N TYR A 205 -17.17 -8.31 -6.42
CA TYR A 205 -17.42 -7.69 -5.12
C TYR A 205 -16.98 -8.57 -3.94
N LEU A 206 -17.47 -9.80 -3.82
CA LEU A 206 -17.18 -10.63 -2.64
C LEU A 206 -15.70 -11.05 -2.56
N LEU A 207 -15.09 -11.37 -3.69
CA LEU A 207 -13.67 -11.76 -3.75
C LEU A 207 -12.74 -10.61 -3.32
N PRO A 208 -12.84 -9.38 -3.88
CA PRO A 208 -12.10 -8.23 -3.35
C PRO A 208 -12.37 -7.99 -1.86
N HIS A 209 -13.62 -8.08 -1.41
CA HIS A 209 -13.94 -7.92 0.02
C HIS A 209 -13.26 -8.93 0.94
N ALA A 210 -13.09 -10.17 0.48
CA ALA A 210 -12.32 -11.19 1.20
C ALA A 210 -10.82 -10.87 1.18
N LEU A 211 -10.28 -10.43 0.04
CA LEU A 211 -8.86 -10.07 -0.09
C LEU A 211 -8.47 -8.84 0.76
N VAL A 212 -9.39 -7.93 1.06
CA VAL A 212 -9.16 -6.81 2.01
C VAL A 212 -8.75 -7.31 3.40
N GLU A 213 -9.03 -8.58 3.78
CA GLU A 213 -8.48 -9.16 5.01
C GLU A 213 -6.95 -9.04 5.05
N LEU A 214 -6.26 -9.07 3.91
CA LEU A 214 -4.80 -8.99 3.78
C LEU A 214 -4.27 -7.56 3.50
N PHE A 215 -5.13 -6.54 3.57
CA PHE A 215 -4.69 -5.15 3.35
C PHE A 215 -3.55 -4.78 4.33
N PRO A 216 -2.49 -4.06 3.89
CA PRO A 216 -2.32 -3.44 2.58
C PRO A 216 -1.78 -4.36 1.47
N LEU A 217 -1.38 -5.59 1.77
CA LEU A 217 -0.75 -6.52 0.83
C LEU A 217 -1.79 -7.37 0.08
N SER A 218 -2.88 -6.75 -0.36
CA SER A 218 -4.10 -7.38 -0.83
C SER A 218 -4.23 -7.50 -2.36
N LEU A 219 -3.11 -7.51 -3.09
CA LEU A 219 -3.03 -7.85 -4.52
C LEU A 219 -3.97 -7.03 -5.41
N GLY A 220 -3.81 -5.70 -5.34
CA GLY A 220 -4.58 -4.74 -6.15
C GLY A 220 -5.93 -4.35 -5.56
N VAL A 221 -6.24 -4.76 -4.33
CA VAL A 221 -7.44 -4.33 -3.62
C VAL A 221 -7.13 -3.20 -2.64
N GLY A 222 -7.89 -2.11 -2.75
CA GLY A 222 -7.65 -0.87 -2.02
C GLY A 222 -6.82 0.11 -2.86
N GLU A 223 -6.44 1.22 -2.25
CA GLU A 223 -5.68 2.28 -2.92
C GLU A 223 -4.27 2.34 -2.34
N SER A 224 -3.26 2.37 -3.20
CA SER A 224 -1.86 2.34 -2.73
C SER A 224 -0.95 3.17 -3.61
N PHE A 225 -0.11 3.97 -2.97
CA PHE A 225 0.70 5.00 -3.59
C PHE A 225 2.16 4.81 -3.24
N LEU A 226 3.05 5.02 -4.19
CA LEU A 226 4.49 4.99 -4.00
C LEU A 226 5.08 6.37 -4.22
N LEU A 227 5.84 6.86 -3.24
CA LEU A 227 6.70 8.04 -3.34
C LEU A 227 8.16 7.57 -3.34
N ALA A 228 8.69 7.36 -4.54
CA ALA A 228 10.04 6.82 -4.75
C ALA A 228 11.15 7.81 -4.33
N ASP A 229 12.35 7.30 -4.08
CA ASP A 229 13.56 8.07 -3.74
C ASP A 229 13.94 9.09 -4.84
N SER A 230 13.70 8.74 -6.10
CA SER A 230 14.00 9.56 -7.28
C SER A 230 13.02 10.73 -7.51
N ARG A 231 12.04 10.93 -6.63
CA ARG A 231 10.91 11.87 -6.79
C ARG A 231 11.34 13.31 -7.14
N ALA A 232 12.39 13.85 -6.52
CA ALA A 232 12.84 15.21 -6.81
C ALA A 232 13.38 15.36 -8.24
N GLY A 233 14.05 14.34 -8.76
CA GLY A 233 14.63 14.32 -10.11
C GLY A 233 13.57 14.07 -11.18
N ILE A 234 12.68 13.10 -10.96
CA ILE A 234 11.61 12.80 -11.92
C ILE A 234 10.59 13.95 -12.03
N LEU A 235 10.27 14.65 -10.93
CA LEU A 235 9.40 15.83 -10.97
C LEU A 235 10.02 16.98 -11.78
N ARG A 236 11.35 17.18 -11.70
CA ARG A 236 12.05 18.18 -12.53
C ARG A 236 11.85 17.91 -14.03
N LEU A 237 11.71 16.65 -14.42
CA LEU A 237 11.54 16.22 -15.81
C LEU A 237 10.09 15.93 -16.18
N ALA A 238 9.12 16.10 -15.26
CA ALA A 238 7.74 15.66 -15.46
C ALA A 238 7.10 16.29 -16.70
N LYS A 239 7.29 17.61 -16.91
CA LYS A 239 6.76 18.32 -18.09
C LYS A 239 7.37 17.79 -19.39
N THR A 240 8.68 17.56 -19.42
CA THR A 240 9.37 16.99 -20.57
C THR A 240 8.91 15.56 -20.85
N ALA A 241 8.75 14.74 -19.80
CA ALA A 241 8.26 13.37 -19.92
C ALA A 241 6.84 13.32 -20.48
N VAL A 242 5.94 14.20 -20.01
CA VAL A 242 4.57 14.30 -20.53
C VAL A 242 4.57 14.77 -21.99
N ALA A 243 5.28 15.85 -22.32
CA ALA A 243 5.36 16.36 -23.69
C ALA A 243 5.92 15.32 -24.66
N ALA A 244 7.03 14.65 -24.31
CA ALA A 244 7.64 13.63 -25.15
C ALA A 244 6.79 12.35 -25.24
N SER A 245 6.02 12.01 -24.21
CA SER A 245 5.06 10.88 -24.28
C SER A 245 3.93 11.13 -25.27
N LEU A 246 3.46 12.38 -25.37
CA LEU A 246 2.41 12.81 -26.30
C LEU A 246 2.92 12.87 -27.75
N GLU A 247 4.19 13.27 -27.96
CA GLU A 247 4.80 13.38 -29.29
C GLU A 247 5.27 12.04 -29.87
N TYR A 248 5.89 11.17 -29.06
CA TYR A 248 6.57 9.96 -29.55
C TYR A 248 5.93 8.64 -29.10
N GLY A 249 4.79 8.69 -28.41
CA GLY A 249 3.92 7.53 -28.23
C GLY A 249 4.45 6.39 -27.35
N ARG A 250 5.49 6.62 -26.53
CA ARG A 250 5.88 5.84 -25.33
C ARG A 250 7.22 6.39 -24.83
N LEU A 251 7.21 7.11 -23.71
CA LEU A 251 8.43 7.28 -22.95
C LEU A 251 8.73 5.97 -22.21
N MET A 252 9.96 5.46 -22.30
CA MET A 252 10.44 4.36 -21.43
C MET A 252 10.76 4.92 -20.04
N VAL A 253 9.75 5.43 -19.34
CA VAL A 253 9.88 5.72 -17.90
C VAL A 253 9.93 4.36 -17.20
N PRO A 254 10.95 4.07 -16.37
CA PRO A 254 10.99 2.82 -15.63
C PRO A 254 9.71 2.64 -14.80
N ALA A 255 9.28 1.39 -14.59
CA ALA A 255 7.96 1.11 -14.02
C ALA A 255 7.76 1.73 -12.62
N ARG A 256 8.83 1.83 -11.82
CA ARG A 256 8.81 2.48 -10.50
C ARG A 256 8.52 3.98 -10.60
N GLU A 257 9.24 4.71 -11.43
CA GLU A 257 9.01 6.14 -11.67
C GLU A 257 7.65 6.40 -12.32
N SER A 258 7.17 5.49 -13.18
CA SER A 258 5.82 5.54 -13.76
C SER A 258 4.76 5.42 -12.67
N ALA A 259 4.92 4.46 -11.74
CA ALA A 259 4.03 4.29 -10.59
C ALA A 259 4.00 5.54 -9.69
N PHE A 260 5.16 6.16 -9.45
CA PHE A 260 5.25 7.44 -8.75
C PHE A 260 4.48 8.55 -9.47
N LEU A 261 4.69 8.74 -10.78
CA LEU A 261 4.01 9.80 -11.54
C LEU A 261 2.48 9.61 -11.57
N ALA A 262 2.02 8.35 -11.70
CA ALA A 262 0.60 8.03 -11.59
C ALA A 262 0.04 8.36 -10.20
N ALA A 263 0.77 8.01 -9.13
CA ALA A 263 0.41 8.36 -7.77
C ALA A 263 0.35 9.88 -7.57
N TYR A 264 1.39 10.60 -7.98
CA TYR A 264 1.48 12.06 -7.91
C TYR A 264 0.28 12.73 -8.60
N ASN A 265 -0.01 12.38 -9.85
CA ASN A 265 -1.14 12.95 -10.58
C ASN A 265 -2.48 12.73 -9.86
N LYS A 266 -2.70 11.52 -9.34
CA LYS A 266 -3.94 11.18 -8.62
C LYS A 266 -4.06 11.94 -7.31
N LEU A 267 -2.98 12.03 -6.54
CA LEU A 267 -2.95 12.71 -5.24
C LEU A 267 -3.08 14.23 -5.36
N VAL A 268 -2.40 14.83 -6.35
CA VAL A 268 -2.50 16.27 -6.61
C VAL A 268 -3.89 16.65 -7.12
N THR A 269 -4.47 15.85 -8.02
CA THR A 269 -5.85 16.05 -8.48
C THR A 269 -6.83 15.97 -7.30
N ARG A 270 -6.66 14.97 -6.43
CA ARG A 270 -7.45 14.85 -5.20
C ARG A 270 -7.30 16.06 -4.28
N PHE A 271 -6.08 16.56 -4.08
CA PHE A 271 -5.84 17.76 -3.29
C PHE A 271 -6.54 18.99 -3.90
N LYS A 272 -6.56 19.12 -5.22
CA LYS A 272 -7.32 20.19 -5.89
C LYS A 272 -8.83 20.10 -5.61
N GLU A 273 -9.38 18.88 -5.65
CA GLU A 273 -10.81 18.64 -5.49
C GLU A 273 -11.29 18.79 -4.04
N ARG A 274 -10.48 18.37 -3.07
CA ARG A 274 -10.90 18.25 -1.67
C ARG A 274 -10.18 19.21 -0.71
N GLY A 275 -9.00 19.69 -1.11
CA GLY A 275 -8.11 20.43 -0.22
C GLY A 275 -7.54 19.56 0.90
N PRO A 276 -6.84 20.19 1.87
CA PRO A 276 -6.41 19.52 3.09
C PRO A 276 -7.60 19.24 4.02
N LEU A 277 -7.60 18.03 4.61
CA LEU A 277 -8.49 17.66 5.71
C LEU A 277 -8.43 18.72 6.83
N GLU A 278 -9.59 19.10 7.39
CA GLU A 278 -9.71 20.25 8.30
C GLU A 278 -8.76 20.13 9.50
N GLU A 279 -8.70 18.94 10.10
CA GLU A 279 -7.87 18.57 11.24
C GLU A 279 -6.36 18.71 10.93
N LEU A 280 -5.96 18.54 9.66
CA LEU A 280 -4.57 18.59 9.22
C LEU A 280 -4.16 19.98 8.71
N ARG A 281 -5.09 20.92 8.55
CA ARG A 281 -4.80 22.25 7.96
C ARG A 281 -3.73 23.01 8.71
N LYS A 282 -3.72 22.96 10.05
CA LYS A 282 -2.73 23.65 10.86
C LYS A 282 -1.34 23.04 10.63
N SER A 283 -1.20 21.74 10.82
CA SER A 283 0.06 21.02 10.67
C SER A 283 0.61 21.11 9.25
N PHE A 284 -0.28 21.11 8.25
CA PHE A 284 0.10 21.35 6.87
C PHE A 284 0.66 22.76 6.65
N ARG A 285 0.00 23.80 7.19
CA ARG A 285 0.53 25.18 7.11
C ARG A 285 1.86 25.34 7.84
N ASP A 286 2.00 24.72 9.01
CA ASP A 286 3.24 24.76 9.79
C ASP A 286 4.39 24.08 9.02
N PHE A 287 4.09 22.96 8.34
CA PHE A 287 5.04 22.30 7.45
C PHE A 287 5.40 23.16 6.23
N LEU A 288 4.41 23.73 5.52
CA LEU A 288 4.66 24.61 4.37
C LEU A 288 5.55 25.79 4.74
N ALA A 289 5.27 26.44 5.87
CA ALA A 289 6.07 27.57 6.35
C ALA A 289 7.53 27.18 6.61
N GLU A 290 7.77 25.99 7.18
CA GLU A 290 9.11 25.48 7.46
C GLU A 290 9.91 25.16 6.19
N ILE A 291 9.25 24.66 5.13
CA ILE A 291 9.89 24.48 3.81
C ILE A 291 9.93 25.77 2.96
N GLY A 292 9.52 26.91 3.54
CA GLY A 292 9.61 28.22 2.91
C GLY A 292 8.47 28.56 1.94
N LEU A 293 7.32 27.89 2.05
CA LEU A 293 6.13 28.11 1.22
C LEU A 293 5.00 28.81 1.99
N ARG A 294 4.28 29.70 1.31
CA ARG A 294 3.05 30.35 1.80
C ARG A 294 1.80 29.64 1.35
N SER A 295 1.76 29.20 0.10
CA SER A 295 0.59 28.57 -0.50
C SER A 295 0.94 27.61 -1.62
N VAL A 296 -0.01 26.73 -1.91
CA VAL A 296 0.05 25.74 -2.98
C VAL A 296 -1.23 25.86 -3.79
N GLU A 297 -1.09 26.03 -5.10
CA GLU A 297 -2.18 26.16 -6.07
C GLU A 297 -2.04 25.03 -7.10
N VAL A 298 -3.14 24.32 -7.38
CA VAL A 298 -3.16 23.28 -8.43
C VAL A 298 -3.98 23.75 -9.62
N ARG A 299 -3.37 23.74 -10.80
CA ARG A 299 -4.01 24.04 -12.09
C ARG A 299 -4.15 22.77 -12.91
N LEU A 300 -5.25 22.62 -13.64
CA LEU A 300 -5.40 21.53 -14.60
C LEU A 300 -5.08 22.09 -15.99
N VAL A 301 -4.04 21.56 -16.62
CA VAL A 301 -3.61 21.93 -17.98
C VAL A 301 -3.73 20.68 -18.83
N ALA A 302 -4.66 20.70 -19.81
CA ALA A 302 -4.97 19.54 -20.65
C ALA A 302 -5.25 18.24 -19.87
N GLY A 303 -5.87 18.33 -18.70
CA GLY A 303 -6.17 17.18 -17.83
C GLY A 303 -5.04 16.75 -16.90
N HIS A 304 -3.84 17.33 -17.02
CA HIS A 304 -2.72 17.09 -16.12
C HIS A 304 -2.66 18.13 -15.00
N PRO A 305 -2.47 17.72 -13.74
CA PRO A 305 -2.33 18.66 -12.64
C PRO A 305 -0.93 19.27 -12.59
N GLU A 306 -0.85 20.58 -12.72
CA GLU A 306 0.36 21.36 -12.47
C GLU A 306 0.28 22.04 -11.10
N VAL A 307 1.33 21.87 -10.29
CA VAL A 307 1.43 22.48 -8.96
C VAL A 307 2.24 23.77 -9.07
N TYR A 308 1.65 24.87 -8.65
CA TYR A 308 2.31 26.15 -8.45
C TYR A 308 2.42 26.43 -6.96
N VAL A 309 3.55 26.95 -6.53
CA VAL A 309 3.77 27.34 -5.13
C VAL A 309 4.08 28.83 -5.06
N GLU A 310 3.68 29.46 -3.97
CA GLU A 310 4.14 30.79 -3.61
C GLU A 310 5.12 30.67 -2.45
N ASP A 311 6.35 31.15 -2.64
CA ASP A 311 7.37 31.11 -1.60
C ASP A 311 7.16 32.18 -0.52
N ARG A 312 7.99 32.15 0.53
CA ARG A 312 7.93 33.11 1.64
C ARG A 312 8.18 34.57 1.25
N TRP A 313 8.68 34.83 0.05
CA TRP A 313 8.92 36.17 -0.48
C TRP A 313 7.80 36.63 -1.44
N GLY A 314 6.81 35.77 -1.72
CA GLY A 314 5.69 36.08 -2.61
C GLY A 314 5.95 35.76 -4.09
N VAL A 315 7.03 35.05 -4.40
CA VAL A 315 7.31 34.62 -5.78
C VAL A 315 6.51 33.35 -6.08
N LYS A 316 5.80 33.38 -7.20
CA LYS A 316 5.05 32.23 -7.71
C LYS A 316 5.85 31.50 -8.77
N LEU A 317 6.03 30.19 -8.60
CA LEU A 317 6.75 29.34 -9.53
C LEU A 317 6.13 27.94 -9.58
N PRO A 318 6.26 27.23 -10.71
CA PRO A 318 5.87 25.83 -10.80
C PRO A 318 6.75 24.96 -9.89
N LEU A 319 6.19 23.87 -9.34
CA LEU A 319 6.86 22.99 -8.40
C LEU A 319 8.16 22.43 -8.99
N GLU A 320 8.17 22.11 -10.27
CA GLU A 320 9.31 21.58 -11.01
C GLU A 320 10.55 22.48 -10.89
N GLU A 321 10.34 23.79 -10.77
CA GLU A 321 11.41 24.80 -10.65
C GLU A 321 11.90 25.04 -9.21
N CYS A 322 11.23 24.48 -8.21
CA CYS A 322 11.57 24.67 -6.81
C CYS A 322 12.87 23.95 -6.40
N PRO A 323 13.48 24.26 -5.24
CA PRO A 323 14.57 23.44 -4.68
C PRO A 323 14.16 21.96 -4.50
N SER A 324 15.13 21.04 -4.53
CA SER A 324 14.86 19.60 -4.41
C SER A 324 14.07 19.26 -3.15
N GLY A 325 14.43 19.82 -2.01
CA GLY A 325 13.72 19.62 -0.74
C GLY A 325 12.23 20.00 -0.80
N VAL A 326 11.87 21.02 -1.58
CA VAL A 326 10.47 21.42 -1.78
C VAL A 326 9.75 20.44 -2.71
N ARG A 327 10.34 20.08 -3.86
CA ARG A 327 9.76 19.12 -4.81
C ARG A 327 9.44 17.78 -4.15
N GLU A 328 10.43 17.30 -3.43
CA GLU A 328 10.42 16.04 -2.71
C GLU A 328 9.32 16.01 -1.66
N SER A 329 9.41 16.91 -0.68
CA SER A 329 8.58 16.86 0.51
C SER A 329 7.15 17.32 0.28
N LEU A 330 6.91 18.24 -0.67
CA LEU A 330 5.54 18.67 -0.97
C LEU A 330 4.70 17.52 -1.52
N SER A 331 5.27 16.65 -2.36
CA SER A 331 4.54 15.48 -2.89
C SER A 331 4.02 14.58 -1.77
N ALA A 332 4.85 14.33 -0.74
CA ALA A 332 4.46 13.59 0.46
C ALA A 332 3.41 14.34 1.28
N ALA A 333 3.61 15.65 1.51
CA ALA A 333 2.66 16.43 2.29
C ALA A 333 1.26 16.45 1.65
N LEU A 334 1.18 16.61 0.31
CA LEU A 334 -0.08 16.57 -0.43
C LEU A 334 -0.77 15.20 -0.31
N ALA A 335 0.02 14.11 -0.35
CA ALA A 335 -0.49 12.76 -0.17
C ALA A 335 -1.13 12.54 1.22
N LEU A 336 -0.51 13.12 2.26
CA LEU A 336 -0.94 12.99 3.65
C LEU A 336 -2.21 13.81 3.95
N VAL A 337 -2.34 15.01 3.39
CA VAL A 337 -3.43 15.93 3.76
C VAL A 337 -4.71 15.74 2.97
N ALA A 338 -4.64 15.18 1.76
CA ALA A 338 -5.80 15.01 0.88
C ALA A 338 -6.47 13.65 1.08
N GLU A 339 -7.54 13.62 1.87
CA GLU A 339 -8.25 12.39 2.21
C GLU A 339 -9.01 11.78 1.01
N GLY A 340 -8.85 10.47 0.80
CA GLY A 340 -9.48 9.70 -0.27
C GLY A 340 -10.79 9.04 0.15
N LYS A 341 -11.05 7.84 -0.36
CA LYS A 341 -12.19 7.00 0.04
C LYS A 341 -11.73 5.56 0.15
N GLY A 342 -12.14 4.86 1.21
CA GLY A 342 -11.72 3.50 1.46
C GLY A 342 -10.29 3.43 2.00
N VAL A 343 -9.83 2.24 2.34
CA VAL A 343 -8.50 2.05 2.97
C VAL A 343 -7.36 2.36 1.99
N GLU A 344 -6.34 3.07 2.49
CA GLU A 344 -5.19 3.54 1.71
C GLU A 344 -3.86 3.05 2.28
N ALA A 345 -2.87 2.85 1.42
CA ALA A 345 -1.49 2.65 1.82
C ALA A 345 -0.56 3.63 1.11
N LEU A 346 0.29 4.31 1.85
CA LEU A 346 1.28 5.24 1.35
C LEU A 346 2.68 4.68 1.64
N PHE A 347 3.39 4.34 0.58
CA PHE A 347 4.76 3.85 0.61
C PHE A 347 5.70 5.01 0.31
N ILE A 348 6.60 5.35 1.23
CA ILE A 348 7.53 6.49 1.09
C ILE A 348 8.96 5.99 1.21
N GLU A 349 9.73 6.09 0.13
CA GLU A 349 11.18 5.89 0.22
C GLU A 349 11.83 7.15 0.79
N GLU A 350 12.81 6.94 1.68
CA GLU A 350 13.68 7.97 2.29
C GLU A 350 12.90 9.23 2.67
N VAL A 351 12.04 9.13 3.69
CA VAL A 351 11.16 10.23 4.11
C VAL A 351 11.93 11.52 4.48
N GLU A 352 13.21 11.39 4.85
CA GLU A 352 14.14 12.46 5.22
C GLU A 352 14.79 13.20 4.04
N SER A 353 14.71 12.67 2.81
CA SER A 353 15.59 13.13 1.73
C SER A 353 15.39 14.60 1.40
N HIS A 354 16.51 15.33 1.30
CA HIS A 354 16.59 16.77 1.05
C HIS A 354 15.83 17.69 2.03
N LEU A 355 15.42 17.20 3.20
CA LEU A 355 14.75 18.00 4.24
C LEU A 355 15.72 18.48 5.33
N HIS A 356 15.55 19.74 5.74
CA HIS A 356 16.18 20.26 6.95
C HIS A 356 15.59 19.58 8.21
N PRO A 357 16.36 19.34 9.28
CA PRO A 357 15.88 18.70 10.52
C PRO A 357 14.54 19.21 11.06
N LYS A 358 14.31 20.53 11.07
CA LYS A 358 13.04 21.11 11.53
C LYS A 358 11.89 20.82 10.55
N ALA A 359 12.13 20.83 9.25
CA ALA A 359 11.13 20.45 8.25
C ALA A 359 10.75 18.97 8.37
N LEU A 360 11.74 18.12 8.68
CA LEU A 360 11.53 16.70 8.95
C LEU A 360 10.67 16.49 10.20
N ASP A 361 10.91 17.22 11.28
CA ASP A 361 10.05 17.22 12.48
C ASP A 361 8.59 17.53 12.13
N ARG A 362 8.35 18.54 11.29
CA ARG A 362 7.00 18.91 10.82
C ARG A 362 6.39 17.86 9.91
N MET A 363 7.18 17.28 9.00
CA MET A 363 6.72 16.21 8.10
C MET A 363 6.26 14.98 8.89
N ILE A 364 7.07 14.50 9.85
CA ILE A 364 6.71 13.32 10.65
C ILE A 364 5.50 13.63 11.55
N SER A 365 5.39 14.84 12.09
CA SER A 365 4.19 15.26 12.85
C SER A 365 2.93 15.23 11.97
N LEU A 366 3.02 15.77 10.76
CA LEU A 366 1.91 15.78 9.80
C LEU A 366 1.52 14.35 9.41
N ALA A 367 2.51 13.49 9.17
CA ALA A 367 2.28 12.11 8.79
C ALA A 367 1.61 11.30 9.90
N TRP A 368 2.06 11.49 11.15
CA TRP A 368 1.44 10.92 12.34
C TRP A 368 -0.02 11.35 12.48
N GLU A 369 -0.30 12.65 12.38
CA GLU A 369 -1.67 13.16 12.45
C GLU A 369 -2.54 12.63 11.29
N ALA A 370 -1.99 12.51 10.08
CA ALA A 370 -2.74 11.97 8.94
C ALA A 370 -3.20 10.52 9.18
N VAL A 371 -2.36 9.68 9.80
CA VAL A 371 -2.73 8.30 10.17
C VAL A 371 -3.85 8.28 11.22
N LEU A 372 -3.82 9.21 12.19
CA LEU A 372 -4.78 9.23 13.30
C LEU A 372 -6.12 9.91 12.97
N ARG A 373 -6.14 10.86 12.03
CA ARG A 373 -7.31 11.74 11.78
C ARG A 373 -8.16 11.33 10.59
N ARG A 374 -7.66 10.45 9.71
CA ARG A 374 -8.40 10.02 8.53
C ARG A 374 -9.45 8.97 8.87
N GLU A 375 -10.71 9.30 8.65
CA GLU A 375 -11.87 8.43 8.91
C GLU A 375 -12.44 7.82 7.62
N GLU A 376 -12.54 8.58 6.52
CA GLU A 376 -13.05 8.10 5.23
C GLU A 376 -12.02 7.25 4.47
N SER A 377 -10.73 7.53 4.71
CA SER A 377 -9.64 6.73 4.17
C SER A 377 -8.54 6.44 5.19
N PRO A 378 -8.79 5.51 6.13
CA PRO A 378 -7.76 5.04 7.06
C PRO A 378 -6.50 4.63 6.29
N MET A 379 -5.35 5.14 6.72
CA MET A 379 -4.08 5.03 6.00
C MET A 379 -3.11 4.10 6.73
N TYR A 380 -2.43 3.25 5.95
CA TYR A 380 -1.19 2.61 6.33
C TYR A 380 -0.04 3.40 5.73
N LEU A 381 0.85 3.90 6.58
CA LEU A 381 2.04 4.62 6.19
C LEU A 381 3.25 3.70 6.37
N ILE A 382 3.85 3.30 5.26
CA ILE A 382 5.05 2.46 5.23
C ILE A 382 6.19 3.31 4.69
N MET A 383 7.21 3.56 5.49
CA MET A 383 8.31 4.44 5.10
C MET A 383 9.67 3.80 5.32
N THR A 384 10.67 4.21 4.54
CA THR A 384 12.08 3.92 4.83
C THR A 384 12.79 5.17 5.33
N THR A 385 13.75 4.95 6.24
CA THR A 385 14.62 6.02 6.72
C THR A 385 15.98 5.46 7.17
N HIS A 386 17.01 6.29 7.12
CA HIS A 386 18.29 6.08 7.78
C HIS A 386 18.63 7.24 8.73
N ASN A 387 17.69 8.15 8.97
CA ASN A 387 17.92 9.38 9.73
C ASN A 387 17.42 9.24 11.18
N PRO A 388 18.30 9.32 12.19
CA PRO A 388 17.92 9.22 13.60
C PRO A 388 16.84 10.22 14.04
N ILE A 389 16.79 11.41 13.42
CA ILE A 389 15.79 12.44 13.75
C ILE A 389 14.36 11.95 13.52
N VAL A 390 14.14 11.13 12.48
CA VAL A 390 12.82 10.53 12.21
C VAL A 390 12.41 9.63 13.37
N LEU A 391 13.36 8.85 13.88
CA LEU A 391 13.12 7.89 14.96
C LEU A 391 12.89 8.60 16.27
N SER A 392 13.76 9.52 16.67
CA SER A 392 13.58 10.31 17.89
C SER A 392 12.26 11.09 17.84
N LYS A 393 11.86 11.60 16.68
CA LYS A 393 10.56 12.27 16.54
C LYS A 393 9.40 11.30 16.70
N LEU A 394 9.44 10.15 16.05
CA LEU A 394 8.40 9.12 16.19
C LEU A 394 8.30 8.65 17.64
N ASN A 395 9.43 8.42 18.30
CA ASN A 395 9.50 8.01 19.70
C ASN A 395 8.86 9.05 20.63
N ASN A 396 9.20 10.33 20.41
CA ASN A 396 8.57 11.45 21.11
C ASN A 396 7.05 11.54 20.88
N LEU A 397 6.55 11.18 19.69
CA LEU A 397 5.12 11.18 19.38
C LEU A 397 4.40 10.05 20.11
N ILE A 398 4.99 8.84 20.14
CA ILE A 398 4.49 7.69 20.90
C ILE A 398 4.35 8.08 22.38
N LEU A 399 5.42 8.61 22.99
CA LEU A 399 5.45 9.03 24.39
C LEU A 399 4.40 10.10 24.74
N LYS A 400 4.06 10.97 23.78
CA LYS A 400 3.13 12.09 24.00
C LYS A 400 1.66 11.72 23.87
N THR A 401 1.34 10.67 23.14
CA THR A 401 -0.03 10.43 22.68
C THR A 401 -0.81 9.38 23.50
N GLY A 402 -0.20 8.88 24.58
CA GLY A 402 -0.86 8.06 25.59
C GLY A 402 -0.76 6.55 25.36
N GLU A 403 -1.37 5.79 26.26
CA GLU A 403 -1.43 4.33 26.21
C GLU A 403 -2.12 3.87 24.90
N GLU A 404 -1.73 2.72 24.36
CA GLU A 404 -2.26 2.07 23.13
C GLU A 404 -1.75 2.57 21.75
N LEU A 405 -1.34 3.83 21.53
CA LEU A 405 -0.94 4.24 20.16
C LEU A 405 0.38 3.61 19.68
N HIS A 406 1.24 3.17 20.60
CA HIS A 406 2.40 2.35 20.28
C HIS A 406 2.02 1.04 19.56
N GLU A 407 0.79 0.52 19.77
CA GLU A 407 0.29 -0.67 19.09
C GLU A 407 0.05 -0.46 17.59
N LEU A 408 0.02 0.79 17.12
CA LEU A 408 -0.11 1.15 15.70
C LEU A 408 1.24 1.26 14.98
N VAL A 409 2.35 1.14 15.72
CA VAL A 409 3.70 1.36 15.20
C VAL A 409 4.49 0.05 15.14
N THR A 410 5.13 -0.19 14.00
CA THR A 410 6.19 -1.19 13.84
C THR A 410 7.45 -0.49 13.36
N VAL A 411 8.57 -0.81 13.99
CA VAL A 411 9.90 -0.39 13.53
C VAL A 411 10.69 -1.64 13.16
N VAL A 412 11.20 -1.70 11.95
CA VAL A 412 11.93 -2.85 11.40
C VAL A 412 13.36 -2.44 11.09
N TYR A 413 14.33 -3.05 11.74
CA TYR A 413 15.74 -2.78 11.51
C TYR A 413 16.37 -3.85 10.62
N LEU A 414 16.87 -3.43 9.45
CA LEU A 414 17.70 -4.27 8.57
C LEU A 414 19.15 -4.24 9.04
N LYS A 415 19.70 -5.42 9.33
CA LYS A 415 21.08 -5.65 9.81
C LYS A 415 21.84 -6.56 8.84
N ASP A 416 23.14 -6.31 8.72
CA ASP A 416 24.06 -7.23 8.04
C ASP A 416 24.39 -8.39 8.99
N VAL A 417 24.12 -9.62 8.55
CA VAL A 417 24.33 -10.85 9.30
C VAL A 417 24.96 -11.88 8.36
N ASP A 418 26.19 -12.28 8.67
CA ASP A 418 26.93 -13.34 7.95
C ASP A 418 26.95 -13.19 6.42
N GLY A 419 27.05 -11.95 5.90
CA GLY A 419 27.10 -11.67 4.47
C GLY A 419 25.73 -11.66 3.77
N GLY A 420 24.64 -11.72 4.53
CA GLY A 420 23.27 -11.45 4.10
C GLY A 420 22.62 -10.37 4.95
N VAL A 421 21.37 -10.02 4.64
CA VAL A 421 20.60 -9.03 5.41
C VAL A 421 19.41 -9.70 6.09
N GLU A 422 19.29 -9.49 7.40
CA GLU A 422 18.13 -9.90 8.19
C GLU A 422 17.32 -8.70 8.69
N ALA A 423 16.01 -8.86 8.80
CA ALA A 423 15.12 -7.87 9.42
C ALA A 423 14.73 -8.28 10.83
N GLU A 424 14.90 -7.36 11.77
CA GLU A 424 14.50 -7.48 13.16
C GLU A 424 13.42 -6.45 13.48
N GLU A 425 12.28 -6.89 14.00
CA GLU A 425 11.27 -5.96 14.56
C GLU A 425 11.73 -5.49 15.94
N LEU A 426 11.86 -4.17 16.10
CA LEU A 426 12.16 -3.59 17.40
C LEU A 426 10.93 -3.61 18.30
N GLU A 427 11.13 -3.85 19.59
CA GLU A 427 10.06 -3.75 20.57
C GLU A 427 9.62 -2.29 20.74
N VAL A 428 8.35 -2.02 20.44
CA VAL A 428 7.72 -0.71 20.61
C VAL A 428 6.71 -0.79 21.74
N SER A 429 6.89 0.06 22.75
CA SER A 429 6.07 0.10 23.95
C SER A 429 5.52 1.51 24.23
N GLU A 430 4.72 1.66 25.28
CA GLU A 430 4.31 2.96 25.81
C GLU A 430 5.50 3.87 26.18
N ARG A 431 6.69 3.30 26.45
CA ARG A 431 7.94 4.02 26.73
C ARG A 431 8.75 4.31 25.48
N GLY A 432 8.20 4.02 24.31
CA GLY A 432 8.91 4.11 23.05
C GLY A 432 9.63 2.82 22.66
N PHE A 433 10.66 2.97 21.83
CA PHE A 433 11.55 1.89 21.36
C PHE A 433 13.02 2.32 21.50
N ASP A 434 13.92 1.33 21.42
CA ASP A 434 15.37 1.57 21.50
C ASP A 434 15.92 2.19 20.20
N GLU A 435 16.57 3.35 20.33
CA GLU A 435 17.18 4.10 19.22
C GLU A 435 18.68 3.85 19.08
N SER A 436 19.27 3.01 19.95
CA SER A 436 20.72 2.80 20.05
C SER A 436 21.35 2.34 18.74
N GLY A 437 20.74 1.37 18.04
CA GLY A 437 21.30 0.71 16.85
C GLY A 437 21.51 1.61 15.61
N LEU A 438 21.00 2.84 15.59
CA LEU A 438 21.29 3.84 14.54
C LEU A 438 22.06 5.05 15.06
N SER A 439 22.12 5.18 16.38
CA SER A 439 22.87 6.23 17.06
C SER A 439 24.34 5.87 17.20
N GLU A 440 24.72 4.59 17.03
CA GLU A 440 26.11 4.12 17.13
C GLU A 440 27.09 4.97 16.32
N ILE A 441 26.79 5.33 15.07
CA ILE A 441 27.69 6.19 14.26
C ILE A 441 27.80 7.61 14.85
N PHE A 442 26.70 8.17 15.38
CA PHE A 442 26.74 9.47 16.04
C PHE A 442 27.50 9.43 17.37
N VAL A 443 27.39 8.33 18.11
CA VAL A 443 28.14 8.07 19.34
C VAL A 443 29.63 7.91 19.00
N GLU A 444 29.98 7.11 18.00
CA GLU A 444 31.35 6.93 17.51
C GLU A 444 31.98 8.27 17.09
N LEU A 445 31.26 9.12 16.34
CA LEU A 445 31.75 10.44 15.95
C LEU A 445 31.92 11.39 17.16
N LEU A 446 31.05 11.29 18.17
CA LEU A 446 31.17 12.07 19.41
C LEU A 446 32.33 11.57 20.27
N GLU A 447 32.56 10.27 20.33
CA GLU A 447 33.71 9.65 21.00
C GLU A 447 35.02 9.99 20.29
N GLU A 448 35.05 9.94 18.95
CA GLU A 448 36.20 10.39 18.15
C GLU A 448 36.50 11.86 18.42
N ARG A 449 35.48 12.73 18.43
CA ARG A 449 35.63 14.13 18.79
C ARG A 449 36.12 14.32 20.22
N ALA A 450 35.63 13.52 21.17
CA ALA A 450 36.07 13.54 22.57
C ALA A 450 37.52 13.05 22.72
N ALA A 451 37.99 12.16 21.84
CA ALA A 451 39.39 11.71 21.80
C ALA A 451 40.34 12.74 21.15
N LEU A 452 39.79 13.69 20.37
CA LEU A 452 40.53 14.78 19.72
C LEU A 452 40.59 16.08 20.55
N MET A 453 39.80 16.19 21.62
CA MET A 453 39.80 17.30 22.59
C MET A 453 40.57 16.92 23.84
#